data_AF-A0A7J7FRH5-F1
#
_entry.id   AF-A0A7J7FRH5-F1
#
_cell.length_a   1.000
_cell.length_b   1.000
_cell.length_c   1.000
_cell.angle_alpha   90.00
_cell.angle_beta   90.00
_cell.angle_gamma   90.00
#
_symmetry.space_group_name_H-M   'P 1'
#
loop_
_entity.id
_entity.type
_entity.pdbx_description
1 polymer ?
#
loop_
_entity_poly.entity_id
_entity_poly.type
_entity_poly.pdbx_seq_one_letter_code
_entity_poly.pdbx_strand_id
1 'polypeptide(L)'
;MGISDMASTCKYVEYSKTPQQVNGYDCGLYIAAIAKAICSWYESKSEPKDEDGLWFSTMNEEVNPSVVAEMRNEILGLVKSLMAMK
;
A
#
# COMPACT_ATOMS: atom_id res chain seq x y z
N MET A 1 38.73 16.88 -15.41
CA MET A 1 37.29 16.80 -15.74
C MET A 1 36.69 15.76 -14.81
N GLY A 2 36.13 16.20 -13.69
CA GLY A 2 35.54 15.32 -12.67
C GLY A 2 34.08 15.05 -13.03
N ILE A 3 33.75 13.78 -13.21
CA ILE A 3 32.37 13.28 -13.17
C ILE A 3 31.83 13.57 -11.77
N SER A 4 30.97 14.58 -11.69
CA SER A 4 30.25 14.92 -10.46
C SER A 4 29.24 13.80 -10.23
N ASP A 5 29.56 12.87 -9.33
CA ASP A 5 28.63 11.90 -8.75
C ASP A 5 27.54 12.65 -8.00
N MET A 6 26.55 13.14 -8.75
CA MET A 6 25.29 13.64 -8.21
C MET A 6 24.38 12.44 -7.95
N ALA A 7 24.87 11.49 -7.16
CA ALA A 7 24.03 10.49 -6.55
C ALA A 7 23.11 11.25 -5.58
N SER A 8 21.88 11.49 -6.03
CA SER A 8 20.81 12.04 -5.20
C SER A 8 20.84 11.33 -3.85
N THR A 9 20.90 12.10 -2.77
CA THR A 9 20.92 11.60 -1.39
C THR A 9 19.54 11.05 -1.02
N CYS A 10 19.12 9.98 -1.69
CA CYS A 10 17.92 9.24 -1.34
C CYS A 10 18.17 8.60 0.03
N LYS A 11 17.56 9.19 1.06
CA LYS A 11 17.59 8.65 2.41
C LYS A 11 16.35 7.81 2.59
N TYR A 12 16.53 6.59 3.09
CA TYR A 12 15.43 5.82 3.64
C TYR A 12 14.81 6.60 4.79
N VAL A 13 13.49 6.72 4.78
CA VAL A 13 12.70 7.29 5.87
C VAL A 13 11.72 6.23 6.32
N GLU A 14 11.82 5.83 7.59
CA GLU A 14 10.84 4.96 8.21
C GLU A 14 9.58 5.77 8.53
N TYR A 15 8.43 5.34 8.00
CA TYR A 15 7.14 5.93 8.33
C TYR A 15 6.50 5.18 9.51
N SER A 16 6.66 5.74 10.71
CA SER A 16 6.25 5.11 11.98
C SER A 16 4.75 4.95 12.16
N LYS A 17 3.93 5.64 11.36
CA LYS A 17 2.46 5.53 11.42
C LYS A 17 1.89 4.46 10.47
N THR A 18 2.74 3.65 9.84
CA THR A 18 2.27 2.55 8.98
C THR A 18 1.37 1.61 9.79
N PRO A 19 0.17 1.24 9.29
CA PRO A 19 -0.74 0.34 9.99
C PRO A 19 -0.06 -0.96 10.38
N GLN A 20 -0.10 -1.28 11.68
CA GLN A 20 0.57 -2.44 12.24
C GLN A 20 -0.38 -3.64 12.24
N GLN A 21 0.19 -4.79 11.94
CA GLN A 21 -0.52 -6.06 12.04
C GLN A 21 -0.83 -6.38 13.51
N VAL A 22 -2.04 -6.88 13.77
CA VAL A 22 -2.52 -7.23 15.13
C VAL A 22 -2.63 -8.73 15.39
N ASN A 23 -2.20 -9.57 14.45
CA ASN A 23 -2.16 -11.03 14.56
C ASN A 23 -0.83 -11.59 14.01
N GLY A 24 -0.69 -12.92 13.96
CA GLY A 24 0.57 -13.58 13.56
C GLY A 24 0.65 -14.06 12.10
N TYR A 25 -0.34 -13.79 11.24
CA TYR A 25 -0.47 -14.49 9.95
C TYR A 25 -0.93 -13.64 8.74
N ASP A 26 -1.26 -12.36 8.93
CA ASP A 26 -1.74 -11.40 7.94
C ASP A 26 -0.68 -10.42 7.40
N CYS A 27 0.61 -10.54 7.74
CA CYS A 27 1.64 -9.58 7.28
C CYS A 27 1.63 -9.37 5.75
N GLY A 28 1.49 -10.46 4.98
CA GLY A 28 1.38 -10.38 3.52
C GLY A 28 0.12 -9.67 3.03
N LEU A 29 -0.98 -9.74 3.78
CA LEU A 29 -2.22 -9.05 3.44
C LEU A 29 -2.17 -7.57 3.81
N TYR A 30 -1.51 -7.20 4.90
CA TYR A 30 -1.22 -5.79 5.19
C TYR A 30 -0.39 -5.17 4.06
N ILE A 31 0.64 -5.88 3.55
CA ILE A 31 1.42 -5.41 2.40
C ILE A 31 0.52 -5.23 1.16
N ALA A 32 -0.35 -6.20 0.86
CA ALA A 32 -1.27 -6.12 -0.27
C ALA A 32 -2.28 -4.97 -0.13
N ALA A 33 -2.82 -4.75 1.08
CA ALA A 33 -3.76 -3.67 1.38
C ALA A 33 -3.10 -2.29 1.22
N ILE A 34 -1.88 -2.13 1.74
CA ILE A 34 -1.09 -0.90 1.59
C ILE A 34 -0.80 -0.63 0.11
N ALA A 35 -0.36 -1.64 -0.63
CA ALA A 35 -0.10 -1.51 -2.07
C ALA A 35 -1.38 -1.11 -2.83
N LYS A 36 -2.53 -1.71 -2.50
CA LYS A 36 -3.84 -1.37 -3.08
C LYS A 36 -4.19 0.10 -2.80
N ALA A 37 -4.07 0.55 -1.54
CA ALA A 37 -4.35 1.95 -1.16
C ALA A 37 -3.44 2.96 -1.90
N ILE A 38 -2.15 2.65 -2.05
CA ILE A 38 -1.20 3.49 -2.81
C ILE A 38 -1.60 3.59 -4.28
N CYS A 39 -1.93 2.45 -4.91
CA CYS A 39 -2.34 2.42 -6.32
C CYS A 39 -3.66 3.18 -6.52
N SER A 40 -4.66 2.95 -5.65
CA SER A 40 -5.95 3.64 -5.71
C SER A 40 -5.81 5.15 -5.49
N TRP A 41 -4.99 5.56 -4.51
CA TRP A 41 -4.61 6.96 -4.32
C TRP A 41 -4.01 7.55 -5.59
N TYR A 42 -3.03 6.87 -6.20
CA TYR A 42 -2.34 7.33 -7.40
C TYR A 42 -3.26 7.44 -8.62
N GLU A 43 -4.20 6.50 -8.78
CA GLU A 43 -5.20 6.53 -9.85
C GLU A 43 -6.24 7.64 -9.66
N SER A 44 -6.58 7.96 -8.39
CA SER A 44 -7.64 8.90 -8.06
C SER A 44 -7.34 10.37 -8.37
N LYS A 45 -6.10 10.73 -8.76
CA LYS A 45 -5.51 12.07 -9.09
C LYS A 45 -6.43 13.30 -9.00
N SER A 46 -7.09 13.49 -7.85
CA SER A 46 -7.93 14.65 -7.55
C SER A 46 -7.27 15.38 -6.39
N GLU A 47 -6.17 16.05 -6.75
CA GLU A 47 -5.30 16.85 -5.88
C GLU A 47 -4.65 16.12 -4.68
N PRO A 48 -3.43 16.51 -4.29
CA PRO A 48 -2.82 15.98 -3.07
C PRO A 48 -3.71 16.33 -1.85
N LYS A 49 -4.23 15.30 -1.18
CA LYS A 49 -5.09 15.45 0.02
C LYS A 49 -4.30 15.82 1.29
N ASP A 50 -2.98 15.62 1.29
CA ASP A 50 -2.10 15.88 2.45
C ASP A 50 -1.11 17.00 2.14
N GLU A 51 -0.66 17.71 3.18
CA GLU A 51 0.35 18.78 3.12
C GLU A 51 1.67 18.33 2.45
N ASP A 52 2.01 17.04 2.56
CA ASP A 52 3.20 16.44 1.95
C ASP A 52 2.97 15.89 0.52
N GLY A 53 1.71 15.84 0.06
CA GLY A 53 1.34 15.29 -1.25
C GLY A 53 1.57 13.79 -1.42
N LEU A 54 1.60 13.04 -0.32
CA LEU A 54 1.82 11.59 -0.28
C LEU A 54 0.53 10.82 0.07
N TRP A 55 0.60 9.49 0.00
CA TRP A 55 -0.53 8.57 0.21
C TRP A 55 -0.82 8.23 1.69
N PHE A 56 -0.17 8.92 2.63
CA PHE A 56 -0.13 8.52 4.03
C PHE A 56 -1.49 8.54 4.73
N SER A 57 -2.30 9.59 4.54
CA SER A 57 -3.67 9.62 5.07
C SER A 57 -4.53 8.51 4.48
N THR A 58 -4.50 8.34 3.15
CA THR A 58 -5.29 7.30 2.46
C THR A 58 -4.95 5.90 2.96
N MET A 59 -3.67 5.58 3.12
CA MET A 59 -3.24 4.30 3.69
C MET A 59 -3.79 4.10 5.12
N ASN A 60 -3.70 5.12 5.97
CA ASN A 60 -4.16 5.01 7.36
C ASN A 60 -5.69 4.89 7.50
N GLU A 61 -6.44 5.44 6.55
CA GLU A 61 -7.90 5.34 6.49
C GLU A 61 -8.36 3.98 5.95
N GLU A 62 -7.72 3.49 4.89
CA GLU A 62 -8.17 2.29 4.17
C GLU A 62 -7.64 0.98 4.76
N VAL A 63 -6.48 0.99 5.41
CA VAL A 63 -5.84 -0.23 5.91
C VAL A 63 -6.12 -0.43 7.39
N ASN A 64 -7.07 -1.32 7.69
CA ASN A 64 -7.42 -1.73 9.05
C ASN A 64 -7.59 -3.26 9.15
N PRO A 65 -7.57 -3.83 10.38
CA PRO A 65 -7.61 -5.29 10.56
C PRO A 65 -8.83 -5.97 9.94
N SER A 66 -10.01 -5.35 9.97
CA SER A 66 -11.22 -5.94 9.38
C SER A 66 -11.14 -6.01 7.86
N VAL A 67 -10.70 -4.93 7.21
CA VAL A 67 -10.51 -4.91 5.74
C VAL A 67 -9.47 -5.96 5.33
N VAL A 68 -8.34 -6.02 6.05
CA VAL A 68 -7.28 -7.01 5.79
C VAL A 68 -7.80 -8.45 5.94
N ALA A 69 -8.63 -8.72 6.95
CA ALA A 69 -9.20 -10.05 7.15
C ALA A 69 -10.16 -10.44 6.01
N GLU A 70 -10.98 -9.51 5.52
CA GLU A 70 -11.89 -9.74 4.39
C GLU A 70 -11.15 -10.04 3.09
N MET A 71 -9.99 -9.41 2.86
CA MET A 71 -9.15 -9.64 1.68
C MET A 71 -8.75 -11.11 1.49
N ARG A 72 -8.70 -11.92 2.55
CA ARG A 72 -8.48 -13.38 2.42
C ARG A 72 -9.51 -14.03 1.51
N ASN A 73 -10.77 -13.70 1.74
CA ASN A 73 -11.89 -14.25 0.99
C ASN A 73 -11.99 -13.61 -0.40
N GLU A 74 -11.72 -12.31 -0.51
CA GLU A 74 -11.70 -11.61 -1.80
C GLU A 74 -10.66 -12.19 -2.75
N ILE A 75 -9.42 -12.37 -2.28
CA ILE A 75 -8.32 -12.93 -3.10
C ILE A 75 -8.65 -14.36 -3.50
N LEU A 76 -9.14 -15.19 -2.57
CA LEU A 76 -9.54 -16.56 -2.89
C LEU A 76 -10.67 -16.60 -3.92
N GLY A 77 -11.66 -15.71 -3.79
CA GLY A 77 -12.76 -15.56 -4.74
C GLY A 77 -12.25 -15.16 -6.14
N LEU A 78 -11.35 -14.18 -6.20
CA LEU A 78 -10.75 -13.70 -7.43
C LEU A 78 -9.91 -14.78 -8.12
N VAL A 79 -9.10 -15.53 -7.38
CA VAL A 79 -8.33 -16.65 -7.94
C VAL A 79 -9.28 -17.70 -8.54
N LYS A 80 -10.34 -18.08 -7.82
CA LYS A 80 -11.32 -19.05 -8.32
C LYS A 80 -12.05 -18.55 -9.57
N SER A 81 -12.43 -17.27 -9.62
CA SER A 81 -13.11 -16.72 -10.79
C SER A 81 -12.19 -16.69 -12.01
N LEU A 82 -10.93 -16.29 -11.83
CA LEU A 82 -9.92 -16.31 -12.90
C LEU A 82 -9.65 -17.73 -13.41
N MET A 83 -9.64 -18.73 -12.54
CA MET A 83 -9.51 -20.13 -12.95
C MET A 83 -10.72 -20.65 -13.73
N ALA A 84 -11.92 -20.15 -13.44
CA ALA A 84 -13.15 -20.54 -14.11
C ALA A 84 -13.34 -19.84 -15.47
N MET A 85 -12.68 -18.70 -15.68
CA MET A 85 -12.60 -18.01 -16.97
C MET A 85 -11.64 -18.75 -17.90
N LYS A 86 -12.13 -19.84 -18.51
CA LYS A 86 -11.44 -20.64 -19.51
C LYS A 86 -12.03 -20.40 -20.90
#